data_AF-A0A7V5DWM3-F1
#
_entry.id   AF-A0A7V5DWM3-F1
#
_cell.length_a   1.000
_cell.length_b   1.000
_cell.length_c   1.000
_cell.angle_alpha   90.00
_cell.angle_beta   90.00
_cell.angle_gamma   90.00
#
_symmetry.space_group_name_H-M   'P 1'
#
loop_
_entity.id
_entity.type
_entity.pdbx_description
1 polymer ?
#
loop_
_entity_poly.entity_id
_entity_poly.type
_entity_poly.pdbx_seq_one_letter_code
_entity_poly.pdbx_strand_id
1 'polypeptide(L)' 'MNVPEALRAFDELGAAYFIPNQWGTFPLGEEPPGYAYFDLKREIEKQSRDPNRFLVLDIGGMVFID' A
#
# COMPACT_ATOMS: atom_id res chain seq x y z
N MET A 1 7.33 -8.45 -3.47
CA MET A 1 6.03 -8.73 -2.80
C MET A 1 4.95 -8.06 -3.62
N ASN A 2 3.91 -8.80 -4.00
CA ASN A 2 2.74 -8.21 -4.68
C ASN A 2 1.74 -7.66 -3.65
N VAL A 3 0.70 -6.95 -4.12
CA VAL A 3 -0.31 -6.34 -3.25
C VAL A 3 -1.04 -7.37 -2.37
N PRO A 4 -1.53 -8.52 -2.89
CA PRO A 4 -2.18 -9.53 -2.05
C PRO A 4 -1.30 -10.07 -0.91
N GLU A 5 -0.01 -10.27 -1.16
CA GLU A 5 0.95 -10.67 -0.12
C GLU A 5 1.15 -9.57 0.92
N ALA A 6 1.28 -8.32 0.48
CA ALA A 6 1.45 -7.17 1.37
C ALA A 6 0.24 -6.98 2.31
N LEU A 7 -0.97 -7.11 1.78
CA LEU A 7 -2.22 -7.02 2.56
C LEU A 7 -2.34 -8.16 3.57
N ARG A 8 -1.94 -9.38 3.20
CA ARG A 8 -1.92 -10.51 4.12
C ARG A 8 -0.91 -10.31 5.26
N ALA A 9 0.30 -9.87 4.93
CA ALA A 9 1.33 -9.57 5.93
C ALA A 9 0.87 -8.46 6.89
N PHE A 10 0.14 -7.46 6.39
CA PHE A 10 -0.46 -6.42 7.22
C PHE A 10 -1.48 -6.96 8.23
N ASP A 11 -2.36 -7.87 7.78
CA ASP A 11 -3.34 -8.52 8.66
C ASP A 11 -2.65 -9.41 9.70
N GLU A 12 -1.70 -10.23 9.27
CA GLU A 12 -0.94 -11.14 10.15
C GLU A 12 -0.13 -10.40 11.21
N LEU A 13 0.41 -9.22 10.86
CA LEU A 13 1.11 -8.35 11.79
C LEU A 13 0.18 -7.72 12.83
N GLY A 14 -1.11 -7.55 12.52
CA GLY A 14 -2.07 -6.85 13.38
C GLY A 14 -1.77 -5.35 13.53
N ALA A 15 -1.10 -4.73 12.55
CA ALA A 15 -0.71 -3.33 12.60
C ALA A 15 -1.91 -2.37 12.48
N ALA A 16 -1.83 -1.20 13.10
CA ALA A 16 -2.89 -0.19 13.03
C ALA A 16 -3.02 0.41 11.61
N TYR A 17 -1.88 0.78 11.01
CA TYR A 17 -1.81 1.46 9.72
C TYR A 17 -0.88 0.75 8.73
N PHE A 18 -1.21 0.86 7.46
CA PHE A 18 -0.41 0.40 6.34
C PHE A 18 0.13 1.61 5.56
N ILE A 19 1.45 1.73 5.45
CA ILE A 19 2.11 2.79 4.66
C ILE A 19 2.87 2.12 3.51
N PRO A 20 2.35 2.14 2.26
CA PRO A 20 3.04 1.54 1.13
C PRO A 20 4.30 2.34 0.80
N ASN A 21 5.40 1.64 0.57
CA ASN A 21 6.67 2.20 0.11
C ASN A 21 7.20 1.42 -1.12
N GLN A 22 8.35 1.83 -1.65
CA GLN A 22 9.05 1.19 -2.79
C GLN A 22 8.31 1.18 -4.13
N TRP A 23 7.12 1.77 -4.23
CA TRP A 23 6.40 1.90 -5.49
C TRP A 23 6.74 3.22 -6.21
N GLY A 24 6.56 3.24 -7.53
CA GLY A 24 6.55 4.48 -8.34
C GLY A 24 7.88 5.21 -8.54
N THR A 25 8.99 4.78 -7.92
CA THR A 25 10.28 5.51 -7.98
C THR A 25 11.31 4.84 -8.90
N PHE A 26 11.55 3.54 -8.73
CA PHE A 26 12.56 2.79 -9.49
C PHE A 26 11.91 1.61 -10.24
N PRO A 27 12.34 1.29 -11.47
CA PRO A 27 11.83 0.16 -12.24
C PRO A 27 12.48 -1.14 -11.75
N LEU A 28 12.05 -1.63 -10.58
CA LEU A 28 12.57 -2.85 -9.95
C LEU A 28 11.75 -4.11 -10.28
N GLY A 29 10.75 -3.98 -11.16
CA GLY A 29 9.95 -5.08 -11.67
C GLY A 29 9.38 -4.73 -13.04
N GLU A 30 8.57 -5.64 -13.59
CA GLU A 30 8.03 -5.52 -14.96
C GLU A 30 6.77 -4.64 -15.06
N GLU A 31 6.15 -4.33 -13.92
CA GLU A 31 4.93 -3.52 -13.89
C GLU A 31 5.23 -2.04 -14.19
N PRO A 32 4.29 -1.32 -14.86
CA PRO A 32 4.44 0.11 -15.08
C PRO A 32 4.64 0.88 -13.77
N PRO A 33 5.48 1.94 -13.76
CA PRO A 33 5.62 2.81 -12.60
C PRO A 33 4.25 3.30 -12.09
N GLY A 34 4.00 3.11 -10.80
CA GLY A 34 2.73 3.50 -10.18
C GLY A 34 1.63 2.44 -10.22
N TYR A 35 1.77 1.35 -11.00
CA TYR A 35 0.74 0.31 -11.08
C TYR A 35 0.39 -0.29 -9.72
N ALA A 36 1.38 -0.55 -8.87
CA ALA A 36 1.19 -1.12 -7.54
C ALA A 36 0.24 -0.30 -6.65
N TYR A 37 0.18 1.02 -6.81
CA TYR A 37 -0.76 1.88 -6.08
C TYR A 37 -2.21 1.68 -6.55
N PHE A 38 -2.42 1.56 -7.87
CA PHE A 38 -3.74 1.27 -8.42
C PHE A 38 -4.21 -0.14 -8.05
N ASP A 39 -3.30 -1.10 -8.06
CA ASP A 39 -3.57 -2.47 -7.62
C ASP A 39 -3.94 -2.51 -6.12
N LEU A 40 -3.22 -1.76 -5.28
CA LEU A 40 -3.54 -1.63 -3.85
C LEU A 40 -4.96 -1.09 -3.64
N LYS A 41 -5.33 0.00 -4.33
CA LYS A 41 -6.69 0.55 -4.25
C LYS A 41 -7.75 -0.47 -4.64
N ARG A 42 -7.54 -1.16 -5.77
CA ARG A 42 -8.45 -2.19 -6.26
C ARG A 42 -8.64 -3.33 -5.25
N GLU A 43 -7.57 -3.82 -4.64
CA GLU A 43 -7.66 -4.91 -3.66
C GLU A 43 -8.26 -4.46 -2.32
N ILE A 44 -8.06 -3.21 -1.90
CA ILE A 44 -8.74 -2.62 -0.73
C ILE A 44 -10.26 -2.61 -0.97
N GLU A 45 -10.69 -2.10 -2.12
CA GLU A 45 -12.11 -2.04 -2.50
C GLU A 45 -12.73 -3.44 -2.62
N LYS A 46 -12.06 -4.34 -3.34
CA LYS A 46 -12.52 -5.73 -3.57
C LYS A 46 -12.69 -6.52 -2.28
N GLN A 47 -11.87 -6.24 -1.27
CA GLN A 47 -11.89 -6.92 0.03
C GLN A 47 -12.68 -6.16 1.09
N SER A 48 -13.34 -5.04 0.73
CA SER A 48 -14.09 -4.17 1.65
C SER A 48 -13.29 -3.75 2.88
N ARG A 49 -12.00 -3.49 2.71
CA ARG A 49 -11.09 -3.07 3.79
C ARG A 49 -11.34 -1.60 4.14
N ASP A 50 -11.10 -1.22 5.39
CA ASP A 50 -11.21 0.19 5.81
C ASP A 50 -10.11 1.03 5.16
N PRO A 51 -10.44 1.95 4.23
CA PRO A 51 -9.44 2.75 3.51
C PRO A 51 -8.68 3.70 4.44
N ASN A 52 -9.22 4.07 5.61
CA ASN A 52 -8.57 4.99 6.54
C ASN A 52 -7.32 4.39 7.21
N ARG A 53 -7.16 3.06 7.13
CA ARG A 53 -5.96 2.35 7.62
C ARG A 53 -4.82 2.34 6.61
N PHE A 54 -5.03 2.82 5.38
CA PHE A 54 -4.04 2.80 4.31
C PHE A 54 -3.55 4.23 4.01
N LEU A 55 -2.41 4.58 4.59
CA LEU A 55 -1.85 5.93 4.53
C LEU A 55 -0.87 6.02 3.37
N VAL A 56 -1.35 6.45 2.20
CA VAL A 56 -0.50 6.69 1.03
C VAL A 56 -0.01 8.13 1.07
N LEU A 57 1.30 8.31 1.20
CA LEU A 57 1.95 9.61 1.29
C LEU A 57 2.44 10.06 -0.09
N ASP A 58 2.41 11.37 -0.32
CA ASP A 58 3.12 11.99 -1.44
C ASP A 58 4.65 11.92 -1.23
N ILE A 59 5.42 12.23 -2.28
CA ILE A 59 6.89 12.31 -2.20
C ILE A 59 7.28 13.40 -1.19
N GLY A 60 7.97 12.99 -0.12
CA GLY A 60 8.33 13.88 0.99
C GLY A 60 7.19 14.14 1.99
N GLY A 61 6.06 13.44 1.85
CA GLY A 61 4.92 13.54 2.76
C GLY A 61 5.25 13.05 4.17
N MET A 62 4.62 13.67 5.16
CA MET A 62 4.74 13.32 6.58
C MET A 62 3.36 13.02 7.14
N VAL A 63 3.29 12.06 8.06
CA VAL A 63 2.09 11.76 8.83
C VAL A 63 2.47 11.55 10.29
N PHE A 64 1.69 12.13 11.19
CA PHE A 64 1.80 11.89 12.63
C PHE A 64 0.81 10.79 12.99
N ILE A 65 1.28 9.81 13.76
CA ILE A 65 0.48 8.69 14.25
C ILE A 65 0.48 8.82 15.78
N ASP A 66 -0.71 8.83 16.36
CA ASP A 66 -0.92 8.87 17.82
C ASP A 66 -0.60 7.52 18.49
#